data_AF-D3E3T7-F1
#
_entry.id   AF-D3E3T7-F1
#
_cell.length_a   1.000
_cell.length_b   1.000
_cell.length_c   1.000
_cell.angle_alpha   90.00
_cell.angle_beta   90.00
_cell.angle_gamma   90.00
#
_symmetry.space_group_name_H-M   'P 1'
#
loop_
_entity.id
_entity.type
_entity.pdbx_description
1 polymer ?
#
loop_
_entity_poly.entity_id
_entity_poly.type
_entity_poly.pdbx_seq_one_letter_code
_entity_poly.pdbx_strand_id
1 'polypeptide(L)' 'MELTLDGNSIKIKIDAEDATSFRASINSAIKWIKLAVEINELVE' A
#
# COMPACT_ATOMS: atom_id res chain seq x y z
N MET A 1 5.77 7.32 -5.13
CA MET A 1 5.50 6.08 -4.37
C MET A 1 6.09 4.93 -5.17
N GLU A 2 6.92 4.12 -4.54
CA GLU A 2 7.56 2.96 -5.14
C GLU A 2 7.14 1.72 -4.34
N LEU A 3 6.74 0.66 -5.03
CA LEU A 3 6.44 -0.63 -4.42
C LEU A 3 7.48 -1.65 -4.89
N THR A 4 8.04 -2.38 -3.94
CA THR A 4 9.00 -3.46 -4.18
C THR A 4 8.56 -4.70 -3.43
N LEU A 5 8.78 -5.87 -4.05
CA LEU A 5 8.53 -7.16 -3.41
C LEU A 5 9.84 -7.69 -2.83
N ASP A 6 9.80 -8.11 -1.57
CA ASP A 6 10.90 -8.75 -0.86
C ASP A 6 10.41 -10.06 -0.27
N GLY A 7 10.50 -11.13 -1.07
CA GLY A 7 9.91 -12.43 -0.75
C GLY A 7 8.39 -12.33 -0.57
N ASN A 8 7.90 -12.65 0.63
CA ASN A 8 6.49 -12.55 1.01
C ASN A 8 6.13 -11.18 1.63
N SER A 9 7.05 -10.22 1.59
CA SER A 9 6.82 -8.87 2.12
C SER A 9 6.71 -7.85 0.99
N ILE A 10 5.75 -6.92 1.10
CA ILE A 10 5.65 -5.75 0.22
C ILE A 10 6.29 -4.57 0.96
N LYS A 11 7.32 -3.95 0.35
CA LYS A 11 7.93 -2.70 0.84
C LYS A 11 7.44 -1.53 0.01
N ILE A 12 6.91 -0.52 0.68
CA ILE A 12 6.37 0.69 0.03
C ILE A 12 7.18 1.88 0.49
N LYS A 13 7.82 2.57 -0.46
CA LYS A 13 8.51 3.83 -0.22
C LYS A 13 7.63 5.00 -0.68
N ILE A 14 7.36 5.92 0.23
CA ILE A 14 6.56 7.12 -0.05
C ILE A 14 7.43 8.33 0.23
N ASP A 15 7.80 9.03 -0.83
CA ASP A 15 8.42 10.35 -0.76
C ASP A 15 7.33 11.39 -1.02
N ALA A 16 7.16 12.35 -0.11
CA ALA A 16 6.15 13.40 -0.19
C ALA A 16 6.69 14.73 0.36
N GLU A 17 6.22 15.83 -0.21
CA GLU A 17 6.71 17.19 0.10
C GLU A 17 6.16 17.73 1.44
N ASP A 18 4.95 17.30 1.81
CA ASP A 18 4.29 17.75 3.04
C ASP A 18 3.55 16.60 3.75
N ALA A 19 3.25 16.82 5.03
CA ALA A 19 2.63 15.81 5.89
C ALA A 19 1.20 15.41 5.45
N THR A 20 0.45 16.32 4.82
CA THR A 20 -0.90 16.05 4.32
C THR A 20 -0.84 15.10 3.13
N SER A 21 0.05 15.36 2.19
CA SER A 21 0.32 14.55 1.01
C SER A 21 0.87 13.17 1.39
N PHE A 22 1.74 13.10 2.39
CA PHE A 22 2.24 11.84 2.95
C PHE A 22 1.10 11.00 3.55
N ARG A 23 0.26 11.61 4.41
CA ARG A 23 -0.89 10.96 5.03
C ARG A 23 -1.90 10.46 3.98
N ALA A 24 -2.19 11.26 2.95
CA ALA A 24 -3.08 10.86 1.87
C ALA A 24 -2.55 9.64 1.11
N SER A 25 -1.24 9.62 0.83
CA SER A 25 -0.56 8.51 0.15
C SER A 25 -0.60 7.22 0.97
N ILE A 26 -0.33 7.29 2.27
CA ILE A 26 -0.44 6.14 3.19
C ILE A 26 -1.87 5.60 3.21
N ASN A 27 -2.85 6.47 3.40
CA ASN A 27 -4.25 6.06 3.50
C ASN A 27 -4.75 5.39 2.22
N SER A 28 -4.30 5.86 1.06
CA SER A 28 -4.61 5.23 -0.22
C SER A 28 -3.98 3.84 -0.31
N ALA A 29 -2.67 3.73 -0.04
CA ALA A 29 -1.94 2.46 -0.13
C ALA A 29 -2.56 1.38 0.77
N ILE A 30 -2.84 1.70 2.03
CA ILE A 30 -3.44 0.75 2.98
C ILE A 30 -4.81 0.26 2.52
N LYS A 31 -5.67 1.17 2.01
CA LYS A 31 -7.00 0.79 1.50
C LYS A 31 -6.91 -0.21 0.36
N TRP A 32 -6.02 0.04 -0.60
CA TRP A 32 -5.84 -0.85 -1.75
C TRP A 32 -5.24 -2.19 -1.37
N ILE A 33 -4.29 -2.22 -0.44
CA ILE A 33 -3.72 -3.49 0.08
C ILE A 33 -4.80 -4.31 0.77
N LYS A 34 -5.62 -3.67 1.63
CA LYS A 34 -6.73 -4.34 2.31
C LYS A 34 -7.71 -4.95 1.33
N LEU A 35 -8.12 -4.19 0.31
CA LEU A 35 -9.02 -4.69 -0.74
C LEU A 35 -8.40 -5.86 -1.51
N ALA A 36 -7.12 -5.79 -1.85
CA ALA A 36 -6.44 -6.86 -2.57
C ALA A 36 -6.42 -8.17 -1.76
N VAL A 37 -6.19 -8.08 -0.44
CA VAL A 37 -6.26 -9.24 0.46
C VAL A 37 -7.69 -9.78 0.55
N GLU A 38 -8.69 -8.92 0.74
CA GLU A 38 -10.10 -9.30 0.80
C GLU A 38 -10.54 -10.02 -0.49
N ILE A 39 -10.11 -9.56 -1.67
CA ILE A 39 -10.42 -10.23 -2.94
C ILE A 39 -9.71 -11.58 -3.04
N ASN A 40 -8.46 -11.70 -2.58
CA ASN A 40 -7.74 -12.97 -2.59
C ASN A 40 -8.46 -14.02 -1.73
N GLU A 41 -8.97 -13.63 -0.56
CA GLU A 41 -9.73 -14.49 0.35
C GLU A 41 -11.11 -14.92 -0.20
N LEU A 42 -11.65 -14.23 -1.20
CA LEU A 42 -12.91 -14.62 -1.86
C LEU A 42 -12.71 -15.66 -2.97
N VAL A 43 -11.48 -15.82 -3.46
CA VAL A 43 -11.13 -16.72 -4.57
C VAL A 43 -10.54 -18.03 -4.05
N GLU A 44 -10.06 -18.06 -2.80
CA GLU A 44 -9.75 -19.29 -2.04
C GLU A 44 -11.02 -19.95 -1.46
#